data_AF-A0A3M1VI36-F1
#
_entry.id   AF-A0A3M1VI36-F1
#
_cell.length_a   1.000
_cell.length_b   1.000
_cell.length_c   1.000
_cell.angle_alpha   90.00
_cell.angle_beta   90.00
_cell.angle_gamma   90.00
#
_symmetry.space_group_name_H-M   'P 1'
#
loop_
_entity.id
_entity.type
_entity.pdbx_description
1 polymer ?
#
loop_
_entity_poly.entity_id
_entity_poly.type
_entity_poly.pdbx_seq_one_letter_code
_entity_poly.pdbx_strand_id
1 'polypeptide(L)'
;MQDNIIRRLFSSFSDLERAINSARRSLEKKGAIPEEIVNRLKSYDTILAKQRKLATDLCVHISNGDWDEVSRHVSLINGLSAMIRDDARAILSALSLNSDPAEDHEKDLNFC
;
A
#
# COMPACT_ATOMS: atom_id res chain seq x y z
N MET A 1 -20.79 -20.29 2.87
CA MET A 1 -20.38 -19.48 1.70
C MET A 1 -19.85 -18.11 2.12
N GLN A 2 -20.52 -17.38 3.02
CA GLN A 2 -20.05 -16.09 3.58
C GLN A 2 -18.69 -16.20 4.31
N ASP A 3 -18.48 -17.29 5.08
CA ASP A 3 -17.23 -17.52 5.83
C ASP A 3 -15.99 -17.58 4.93
N ASN A 4 -16.12 -18.09 3.69
CA ASN A 4 -15.02 -18.13 2.72
C ASN A 4 -14.67 -16.75 2.15
N ILE A 5 -15.66 -15.86 2.01
CA ILE A 5 -15.44 -14.49 1.49
C ILE A 5 -14.71 -13.66 2.55
N ILE A 6 -15.15 -13.75 3.80
CA ILE A 6 -14.52 -13.06 4.93
C ILE A 6 -13.07 -13.54 5.13
N ARG A 7 -12.84 -14.87 5.10
CA ARG A 7 -11.48 -15.42 5.18
C ARG A 7 -10.57 -14.93 4.04
N ARG A 8 -11.09 -14.90 2.81
CA ARG A 8 -10.35 -14.34 1.65
C ARG A 8 -10.03 -12.87 1.85
N LEU A 9 -10.96 -12.10 2.44
CA LEU A 9 -10.74 -10.69 2.74
C LEU A 9 -9.60 -10.50 3.76
N PHE A 10 -9.63 -11.21 4.88
CA PHE A 10 -8.54 -11.14 5.87
C PHE A 10 -7.20 -11.65 5.32
N SER A 11 -7.22 -12.68 4.47
CA SER A 11 -6.02 -13.11 3.74
C SER A 11 -5.47 -11.99 2.86
N SER A 12 -6.33 -11.30 2.11
CA SER A 12 -5.91 -10.20 1.24
C SER A 12 -5.28 -9.04 2.00
N PHE A 13 -5.76 -8.72 3.21
CA PHE A 13 -5.11 -7.73 4.07
C PHE A 13 -3.74 -8.19 4.58
N SER A 14 -3.62 -9.47 4.91
CA SER A 14 -2.35 -10.05 5.38
C SER A 14 -1.31 -10.07 4.25
N ASP A 15 -1.74 -10.37 3.04
CA ASP A 15 -0.88 -10.32 1.85
C ASP A 15 -0.47 -8.88 1.53
N LEU A 16 -1.38 -7.91 1.66
CA LEU A 16 -1.08 -6.48 1.49
C LEU A 16 -0.08 -5.97 2.55
N GLU A 17 -0.28 -6.32 3.82
CA GLU A 17 0.64 -5.98 4.91
C GLU A 17 2.03 -6.61 4.69
N ARG A 18 2.10 -7.87 4.24
CA ARG A 18 3.37 -8.51 3.88
C ARG A 18 4.06 -7.81 2.73
N ALA A 19 3.32 -7.40 1.69
CA ALA A 19 3.87 -6.68 0.55
C ALA A 19 4.45 -5.32 0.97
N ILE A 20 3.73 -4.56 1.81
CA ILE A 20 4.19 -3.26 2.34
C ILE A 20 5.45 -3.45 3.18
N ASN A 21 5.47 -4.44 4.08
CA ASN A 21 6.65 -4.73 4.91
C ASN A 21 7.87 -5.18 4.07
N SER A 22 7.65 -5.98 3.03
CA SER A 22 8.70 -6.40 2.11
C SER A 22 9.27 -5.21 1.32
N ALA A 23 8.39 -4.33 0.82
CA ALA A 23 8.79 -3.10 0.14
C ALA A 23 9.61 -2.20 1.07
N ARG A 24 9.16 -1.99 2.31
CA ARG A 24 9.88 -1.20 3.31
C ARG A 24 11.28 -1.76 3.58
N ARG A 25 11.41 -3.07 3.83
CA ARG A 25 12.72 -3.73 4.02
C ARG A 25 13.64 -3.61 2.79
N SER A 26 13.06 -3.69 1.60
CA SER A 26 13.82 -3.57 0.35
C SER A 26 14.33 -2.14 0.15
N LEU A 27 13.54 -1.14 0.56
CA LEU A 27 13.94 0.26 0.53
C LEU A 27 15.01 0.57 1.59
N GLU A 28 14.84 0.06 2.82
CA GLU A 28 15.83 0.22 3.90
C GLU A 28 17.22 -0.32 3.49
N LYS A 29 17.26 -1.39 2.66
CA LYS A 29 18.51 -1.95 2.12
C LYS A 29 19.16 -1.10 1.02
N LYS A 30 18.39 -0.30 0.28
CA LYS A 30 18.91 0.52 -0.84
C LYS A 30 19.54 1.84 -0.40
N GLY A 31 19.49 2.18 0.89
CA GLY A 31 20.02 3.44 1.40
C GLY A 31 19.06 4.62 1.20
N ALA A 32 19.59 5.85 1.29
CA ALA A 32 18.87 7.14 1.43
C ALA A 32 17.50 7.19 0.73
N ILE A 33 16.45 6.88 1.50
CA ILE A 33 15.06 7.01 1.06
C ILE A 33 14.59 8.41 1.43
N PRO A 34 13.92 9.15 0.53
CA PRO A 34 13.23 10.38 0.88
C PRO A 34 12.30 10.17 2.09
N GLU A 35 12.39 11.07 3.07
CA GLU A 35 11.59 11.00 4.30
C GLU A 35 10.07 10.98 4.00
N GLU A 36 9.66 11.63 2.92
CA GLU A 36 8.29 11.61 2.42
C GLU A 36 7.77 10.20 2.11
N ILE A 37 8.60 9.33 1.51
CA ILE A 37 8.23 7.95 1.20
C ILE A 37 8.09 7.13 2.49
N VAL A 38 8.97 7.36 3.47
CA VAL A 38 8.90 6.71 4.77
C VAL A 38 7.61 7.12 5.51
N ASN A 39 7.23 8.40 5.45
CA ASN A 39 6.00 8.90 6.06
C ASN A 39 4.74 8.36 5.37
N ARG A 40 4.76 8.18 4.04
CA ARG A 40 3.68 7.52 3.30
C ARG A 40 3.54 6.04 3.68
N LEU A 41 4.64 5.30 3.80
CA LEU A 41 4.61 3.90 4.25
C LEU A 41 4.04 3.77 5.67
N LYS A 42 4.39 4.66 6.60
CA LYS A 42 3.79 4.69 7.95
C LYS A 42 2.28 4.96 7.91
N SER A 43 1.83 5.75 6.93
CA SER A 43 0.40 6.04 6.76
C SER A 43 -0.39 4.78 6.34
N TYR A 44 0.23 3.85 5.62
CA TYR A 44 -0.40 2.57 5.27
C TYR A 44 -0.70 1.70 6.49
N ASP A 45 0.17 1.68 7.51
CA ASP A 45 -0.08 0.94 8.75
C ASP A 45 -1.39 1.40 9.42
N THR A 46 -1.63 2.72 9.41
CA THR A 46 -2.86 3.31 9.96
C THR A 46 -4.08 2.94 9.11
N ILE A 47 -3.95 2.90 7.79
CA ILE A 47 -5.05 2.51 6.88
C ILE A 47 -5.36 1.02 7.05
N LEU A 48 -4.35 0.16 7.13
CA LEU A 48 -4.51 -1.28 7.38
C LEU A 48 -5.22 -1.56 8.70
N ALA A 49 -4.87 -0.81 9.77
CA ALA A 49 -5.56 -0.91 11.05
C ALA A 49 -7.06 -0.54 10.93
N LYS A 50 -7.39 0.50 10.15
CA LYS A 50 -8.78 0.88 9.86
C LYS A 50 -9.50 -0.20 9.05
N GLN A 51 -8.87 -0.78 8.04
CA GLN A 51 -9.45 -1.87 7.24
C GLN A 51 -9.73 -3.12 8.08
N ARG A 52 -8.83 -3.48 9.00
CA ARG A 52 -9.04 -4.59 9.94
C ARG A 52 -10.25 -4.32 10.83
N LYS A 53 -10.36 -3.12 11.40
CA LYS A 53 -11.51 -2.73 12.21
C LYS A 53 -12.82 -2.83 11.42
N LEU A 54 -12.86 -2.26 10.21
CA LEU A 54 -14.03 -2.34 9.33
C LEU A 54 -14.40 -3.79 8.99
N ALA A 55 -13.43 -4.68 8.82
CA ALA A 55 -13.69 -6.08 8.54
C ALA A 55 -14.18 -6.87 9.78
N THR A 56 -13.72 -6.49 10.97
CA THR A 56 -14.30 -7.02 12.23
C THR A 56 -15.76 -6.57 12.37
N ASP A 57 -16.04 -5.28 12.15
CA ASP A 57 -17.39 -4.72 12.21
C ASP A 57 -18.30 -5.35 11.13
N LEU A 58 -17.77 -5.58 9.92
CA LEU A 58 -18.45 -6.31 8.84
C LEU A 58 -18.91 -7.71 9.28
N CYS A 59 -18.12 -8.43 10.08
CA CYS A 59 -18.54 -9.74 10.59
C CYS A 59 -19.78 -9.62 11.49
N VAL A 60 -19.83 -8.58 12.32
CA VAL A 60 -20.98 -8.29 13.19
C VAL A 60 -22.22 -7.97 12.36
N HIS A 61 -22.11 -7.10 11.35
CA HIS A 61 -23.23 -6.75 10.47
C HIS A 61 -23.74 -7.95 9.66
N ILE A 62 -22.85 -8.83 9.18
CA ILE A 62 -23.24 -10.09 8.53
C ILE A 62 -24.03 -10.99 9.49
N SER A 63 -23.57 -11.15 10.73
CA SER A 63 -24.28 -11.96 11.74
C SER A 63 -25.64 -11.38 12.11
N ASN A 64 -25.79 -10.06 12.07
CA ASN A 64 -27.05 -9.36 12.37
C ASN A 64 -27.99 -9.27 11.15
N GLY A 65 -27.55 -9.69 9.95
CA GLY A 65 -28.33 -9.59 8.71
C GLY A 65 -28.48 -8.16 8.17
N ASP A 66 -27.63 -7.25 8.61
CA ASP A 66 -27.65 -5.83 8.24
C ASP A 66 -26.93 -5.59 6.90
N TRP A 67 -27.58 -5.99 5.81
CA TRP A 67 -26.97 -6.03 4.48
C TRP A 67 -26.59 -4.66 3.91
N ASP A 68 -27.29 -3.59 4.32
CA ASP A 68 -26.97 -2.22 3.93
C ASP A 68 -25.59 -1.83 4.48
N GLU A 69 -25.38 -2.14 5.77
CA GLU A 69 -24.13 -1.82 6.44
C GLU A 69 -22.97 -2.72 6.01
N VAL A 70 -23.27 -3.98 5.65
CA VAL A 70 -22.33 -4.88 4.98
C VAL A 70 -21.85 -4.28 3.66
N SER A 71 -22.76 -3.80 2.81
CA SER A 71 -22.42 -3.18 1.53
C SER A 71 -21.57 -1.91 1.70
N ARG A 72 -21.93 -1.08 2.68
CA ARG A 72 -21.19 0.14 3.04
C ARG A 72 -19.76 -0.19 3.47
N HIS A 73 -19.59 -1.16 4.35
CA HIS A 73 -18.26 -1.58 4.84
C HIS A 73 -17.40 -2.19 3.74
N VAL A 74 -17.96 -3.04 2.87
CA VAL A 74 -17.24 -3.60 1.72
C VAL A 74 -16.75 -2.48 0.79
N SER A 75 -17.60 -1.49 0.51
CA SER A 75 -17.23 -0.34 -0.34
C SER A 75 -16.09 0.49 0.26
N LEU A 76 -16.14 0.77 1.57
CA LEU A 76 -15.06 1.47 2.27
C LEU A 76 -13.74 0.70 2.25
N ILE A 77 -13.80 -0.60 2.52
CA ILE A 77 -12.63 -1.47 2.50
C ILE A 77 -11.97 -1.48 1.12
N ASN A 78 -12.77 -1.62 0.06
CA ASN A 78 -12.28 -1.61 -1.32
C ASN A 78 -11.68 -0.25 -1.69
N GLY A 79 -12.29 0.85 -1.27
CA GLY A 79 -11.76 2.20 -1.48
C GLY A 79 -10.41 2.42 -0.80
N LEU A 80 -10.26 1.99 0.45
CA LEU A 80 -8.99 2.06 1.18
C LEU A 80 -7.90 1.17 0.54
N SER A 81 -8.28 -0.02 0.04
CA SER A 81 -7.35 -0.91 -0.66
C SER A 81 -6.87 -0.30 -1.98
N ALA A 82 -7.78 0.34 -2.73
CA ALA A 82 -7.44 1.06 -3.96
C ALA A 82 -6.49 2.23 -3.66
N MET A 83 -6.78 3.02 -2.63
CA MET A 83 -5.92 4.14 -2.20
C MET A 83 -4.50 3.68 -1.90
N ILE A 84 -4.30 2.64 -1.09
CA ILE A 84 -2.96 2.09 -0.79
C ILE A 84 -2.26 1.64 -2.08
N ARG A 85 -2.97 0.91 -2.95
CA ARG A 85 -2.38 0.36 -4.17
C ARG A 85 -1.94 1.46 -5.13
N ASP A 86 -2.77 2.47 -5.32
CA ASP A 86 -2.50 3.57 -6.24
C ASP A 86 -1.34 4.44 -5.71
N ASP A 87 -1.32 4.68 -4.39
CA ASP A 87 -0.22 5.39 -3.71
C ASP A 87 1.08 4.60 -3.83
N ALA A 88 1.05 3.28 -3.60
CA ALA A 88 2.22 2.41 -3.73
C ALA A 88 2.76 2.40 -5.17
N ARG A 89 1.87 2.41 -6.17
CA ARG A 89 2.27 2.52 -7.58
C ARG A 89 2.97 3.84 -7.87
N ALA A 90 2.46 4.95 -7.33
CA ALA A 90 3.08 6.26 -7.47
C ALA A 90 4.48 6.31 -6.82
N ILE A 91 4.65 5.72 -5.63
CA ILE A 91 5.96 5.59 -4.96
C ILE A 91 6.94 4.80 -5.83
N LEU A 92 6.52 3.65 -6.35
CA LEU A 92 7.38 2.80 -7.18
C LEU A 92 7.81 3.52 -8.48
N SER A 93 6.89 4.22 -9.13
CA SER A 93 7.21 5.02 -10.32
C SER A 93 8.21 6.15 -10.00
N ALA A 94 8.01 6.86 -8.89
CA ALA A 94 8.91 7.92 -8.47
C ALA A 94 10.32 7.39 -8.15
N LEU A 95 10.43 6.24 -7.50
CA LEU A 95 11.72 5.62 -7.20
C LEU A 95 12.44 5.11 -8.45
N SER A 96 11.69 4.59 -9.44
CA SER A 96 12.26 4.13 -10.70
C SER A 96 12.82 5.28 -11.54
N LEU A 97 12.16 6.45 -11.54
CA LEU A 97 12.62 7.64 -12.26
C LEU A 97 13.89 8.26 -11.66
N ASN A 98 14.09 8.13 -10.34
CA ASN A 98 15.29 8.62 -9.66
C ASN A 98 16.47 7.63 -9.70
N SER A 99 16.32 6.47 -10.35
CA SER A 99 17.35 5.44 -10.43
C SER A 99 18.19 5.49 -11.71
N ASP A 100 17.97 6.46 -12.62
CA ASP A 100 18.86 6.66 -13.76
C ASP A 100 20.19 7.27 -13.26
N PRO A 101 21.33 6.57 -13.44
CA PRO A 101 22.62 7.19 -13.21
C PRO A 101 22.75 8.33 -14.23
N ALA A 102 23.04 9.53 -13.74
CA ALA A 102 23.63 10.56 -14.57
C ALA A 102 24.88 9.95 -15.23
N GLU A 103 24.78 9.59 -16.50
CA GLU A 103 25.95 9.27 -17.29
C GLU A 103 26.79 10.54 -17.38
N ASP A 104 27.96 10.49 -16.74
CA ASP A 104 29.10 11.35 -16.98
C ASP A 104 29.30 11.54 -18.49
N HIS A 105 28.95 12.72 -18.99
CA HIS A 105 29.60 13.29 -20.17
C HIS A 105 30.30 14.59 -19.80
N GLU A 106 31.15 14.51 -18.78
CA GLU A 106 32.30 15.40 -18.65
C GLU A 106 33.49 14.74 -19.37
N LYS A 107 33.59 14.94 -20.68
CA LYS A 107 34.88 14.87 -21.40
C LYS A 107 34.90 15.92 -22.50
N ASP A 108 35.78 16.89 -22.27
CA ASP A 108 36.64 17.59 -23.23
C ASP A 108 36.02 18.03 -24.55
N LEU A 109 36.05 19.34 -24.80
CA LEU A 109 36.85 19.89 -25.89
C LEU A 109 37.03 21.39 -25.66
N ASN A 110 38.03 21.72 -24.83
CA ASN A 110 38.76 22.97 -24.93
C ASN A 110 39.58 22.91 -26.23
N PHE A 111 39.23 23.72 -27.22
CA PHE A 111 40.12 24.02 -28.34
C PHE A 111 40.13 25.55 -28.52
N CYS A 112 41.30 26.13 -28.21
CA CYS A 112 41.69 27.47 -28.61
C CYS A 112 41.72 27.63 -30.13
#